data_AF-A0A7C9EML7-F1
#
_entry.id   AF-A0A7C9EML7-F1
#
_cell.length_a   1.000
_cell.length_b   1.000
_cell.length_c   1.000
_cell.angle_alpha   90.00
_cell.angle_beta   90.00
_cell.angle_gamma   90.00
#
_symmetry.space_group_name_H-M   'P 1'
#
loop_
_entity.id
_entity.type
_entity.pdbx_description
1 polymer ?
#
loop_
_entity_poly.entity_id
_entity_poly.type
_entity_poly.pdbx_seq_one_letter_code
_entity_poly.pdbx_strand_id
1 'polypeptide(L)'
;FRSIELIQYDKLGAGQNAVVALMSEGYGGGDAIVMNKSSVDRGFGRCIVMTKEGTTTERCDDSATAERISLEKEACTTGNPQAMDDDGIAYPGQPIRQGDFLVGVQTPLITSEHRCKPLKHKGPV
;
A
#
# COMPACT_ATOMS: atom_id res chain seq x y z
N PHE A 1 -2.05 16.77 -33.72
CA PHE A 1 -0.86 16.73 -32.85
C PHE A 1 -0.65 17.97 -31.97
N ARG A 2 -1.31 19.12 -32.19
CA ARG A 2 -1.18 20.29 -31.28
C ARG A 2 -1.70 20.09 -29.86
N SER A 3 -2.63 19.16 -29.65
CA SER A 3 -3.24 18.91 -28.34
C SER A 3 -2.29 18.22 -27.35
N ILE A 4 -1.38 17.35 -27.82
CA ILE A 4 -0.41 16.65 -26.95
C ILE A 4 0.67 17.60 -26.40
N GLU A 5 1.08 18.59 -27.20
CA GLU A 5 2.00 19.65 -26.78
C GLU A 5 1.31 20.61 -25.80
N LEU A 6 0.01 20.90 -26.00
CA LEU A 6 -0.76 21.78 -25.11
C LEU A 6 -0.90 21.21 -23.70
N ILE A 7 -1.06 19.89 -23.57
CA ILE A 7 -1.13 19.19 -22.27
C ILE A 7 0.25 18.77 -21.75
N GLN A 8 1.33 19.12 -22.48
CA GLN A 8 2.72 18.79 -22.15
C GLN A 8 2.96 17.29 -21.94
N TYR A 9 2.29 16.44 -22.73
CA TYR A 9 2.41 14.99 -22.62
C TYR A 9 3.84 14.48 -22.86
N ASP A 10 4.65 15.23 -23.61
CA ASP A 10 6.08 14.93 -23.80
C ASP A 10 6.89 14.93 -22.50
N LYS A 11 6.45 15.67 -21.47
CA LYS A 11 7.14 15.73 -20.18
C LYS A 11 6.74 14.58 -19.26
N LEU A 12 5.51 14.09 -19.38
CA LEU A 12 4.89 13.09 -18.51
C LEU A 12 4.07 12.10 -19.35
N GLY A 13 4.76 11.35 -20.19
CA GLY A 13 4.13 10.30 -21.00
C GLY A 13 3.66 9.14 -20.11
N ALA A 14 2.42 8.68 -20.30
CA ALA A 14 1.80 7.60 -19.54
C ALA A 14 1.79 6.29 -20.35
N GLY A 15 2.97 5.82 -20.78
CA GLY A 15 3.09 4.57 -21.55
C GLY A 15 4.50 4.24 -22.01
N GLN A 16 4.64 3.11 -22.69
CA GLN A 16 5.89 2.63 -23.30
C GLN A 16 5.65 2.28 -24.76
N ASN A 17 6.58 2.64 -25.64
CA ASN A 17 6.54 2.23 -27.04
C ASN A 17 6.90 0.75 -27.16
N ALA A 18 6.10 0.00 -27.92
CA ALA A 18 6.28 -1.44 -28.11
C ALA A 18 6.38 -1.79 -29.60
N VAL A 19 7.23 -2.76 -29.93
CA VAL A 19 7.23 -3.38 -31.26
C VAL A 19 6.22 -4.53 -31.23
N VAL A 20 5.23 -4.46 -32.12
CA VAL A 20 4.12 -5.42 -32.17
C VAL A 20 4.24 -6.28 -33.43
N ALA A 21 4.03 -7.58 -33.28
CA ALA A 21 3.89 -8.51 -34.40
C ALA A 21 2.46 -9.05 -34.44
N LEU A 22 1.84 -9.03 -35.62
CA LEU A 22 0.53 -9.61 -35.87
C LEU A 22 0.73 -11.03 -36.38
N MET A 23 0.20 -12.01 -35.66
CA MET A 23 0.30 -13.43 -36.00
C MET A 23 -1.08 -14.08 -35.90
N SER A 24 -1.37 -14.99 -36.82
CA SER A 24 -2.69 -15.63 -36.95
C SER A 24 -2.83 -16.93 -36.17
N GLU A 25 -1.79 -17.43 -35.50
CA GLU A 25 -1.83 -18.71 -34.78
C GLU A 25 -1.42 -18.59 -33.31
N GLY A 26 -2.39 -18.85 -32.43
CA GLY A 26 -2.29 -20.00 -31.54
C GLY A 26 -1.64 -19.84 -30.16
N TYR A 27 -1.86 -18.74 -29.43
CA TYR A 27 -1.48 -18.68 -28.00
C TYR A 27 -2.56 -18.12 -27.04
N GLY A 28 -3.79 -17.93 -27.51
CA GLY A 28 -4.93 -17.61 -26.65
C GLY A 28 -6.22 -17.44 -27.46
N GLY A 29 -7.33 -17.98 -26.97
CA GLY A 29 -8.66 -17.69 -27.53
C GLY A 29 -9.18 -16.36 -27.01
N GLY A 30 -9.59 -15.46 -27.91
CA GLY A 30 -10.22 -14.16 -27.60
C GLY A 30 -9.29 -13.15 -26.94
N ASP A 31 -9.07 -11.99 -27.58
CA ASP A 31 -8.41 -10.76 -27.07
C ASP A 31 -7.05 -10.90 -26.33
N ALA A 32 -6.40 -12.06 -26.42
CA ALA A 32 -5.14 -12.33 -25.73
C ALA A 32 -3.95 -11.64 -26.43
N ILE A 33 -3.02 -11.12 -25.63
CA ILE A 33 -1.75 -10.54 -26.08
C ILE A 33 -0.60 -11.37 -25.53
N VAL A 34 0.29 -11.83 -26.41
CA VAL A 34 1.53 -12.51 -26.02
C VAL A 34 2.65 -11.49 -25.87
N MET A 35 3.39 -11.54 -24.76
CA MET A 35 4.50 -10.63 -24.47
C MET A 35 5.84 -11.37 -24.46
N ASN A 36 6.91 -10.68 -24.86
CA ASN A 36 8.26 -11.21 -24.79
C ASN A 36 8.74 -11.23 -23.33
N LYS A 37 9.00 -12.43 -22.79
CA LYS A 37 9.49 -12.63 -21.41
C LYS A 37 10.76 -11.83 -21.12
N SER A 38 11.73 -11.82 -22.04
CA SER A 38 12.99 -11.07 -21.88
C SER A 38 12.74 -9.56 -21.78
N SER A 39 11.75 -9.04 -22.50
CA SER A 39 11.36 -7.62 -22.38
C SER A 39 10.75 -7.31 -21.01
N VAL A 40 9.89 -8.19 -20.49
CA VAL A 40 9.27 -8.04 -19.15
C VAL A 40 10.33 -8.13 -18.03
N ASP A 41 11.27 -9.07 -18.13
CA ASP A 41 12.36 -9.24 -17.16
C ASP A 41 13.27 -7.99 -17.11
N ARG A 42 13.37 -7.26 -18.23
CA ARG A 42 14.10 -5.98 -18.34
C ARG A 42 13.27 -4.75 -17.96
N GLY A 43 12.01 -4.92 -17.58
CA GLY A 43 11.18 -3.85 -17.03
C GLY A 43 10.08 -3.31 -17.95
N PHE A 44 9.85 -3.92 -19.11
CA PHE A 44 8.71 -3.56 -19.95
C PHE A 44 7.39 -3.80 -19.20
N GLY A 45 6.57 -2.76 -19.08
CA GLY A 45 5.29 -2.80 -18.35
C GLY A 45 5.37 -2.83 -16.82
N ARG A 46 6.55 -2.69 -16.19
CA ARG A 46 6.64 -2.58 -14.72
C ARG A 46 6.08 -1.25 -14.23
N CYS A 47 5.28 -1.29 -13.18
CA CYS A 47 4.75 -0.11 -12.49
C CYS A 47 4.93 -0.24 -10.98
N ILE A 48 4.94 0.91 -10.30
CA ILE A 48 4.94 0.99 -8.84
C ILE A 48 3.53 1.40 -8.43
N VAL A 49 2.89 0.60 -7.60
CA VAL A 49 1.60 0.92 -7.00
C VAL A 49 1.86 1.45 -5.60
N MET A 50 1.38 2.66 -5.31
CA MET A 50 1.51 3.29 -4.00
C MET A 50 0.14 3.44 -3.37
N THR A 51 -0.05 2.84 -2.19
CA THR A 51 -1.27 2.97 -1.40
C THR A 51 -0.94 3.78 -0.15
N LYS A 52 -1.74 4.81 0.14
CA LYS A 52 -1.62 5.60 1.37
C LYS A 52 -2.68 5.15 2.35
N GLU A 53 -2.24 4.62 3.49
CA GLU A 53 -3.07 4.39 4.67
C GLU A 53 -2.67 5.39 5.76
N GLY A 54 -3.65 5.97 6.43
CA GLY A 54 -3.39 6.96 7.48
C GLY A 54 -4.45 6.86 8.56
N THR A 55 -4.04 7.16 9.78
CA THR A 55 -4.92 7.26 10.95
C THR A 55 -4.59 8.54 11.70
N THR A 56 -5.57 9.10 12.39
CA THR A 56 -5.43 10.32 13.20
C THR A 56 -5.73 9.94 14.64
N THR A 57 -4.90 10.38 15.58
CA THR A 57 -5.18 10.22 17.00
C THR A 57 -6.22 11.23 17.44
N GLU A 58 -7.34 10.78 17.98
CA GLU A 58 -8.41 11.66 18.44
C GLU A 58 -8.31 11.91 19.95
N ARG A 59 -8.83 13.06 20.40
CA ARG A 59 -9.06 13.31 21.82
C ARG A 59 -10.33 12.58 22.21
N CYS A 60 -10.27 11.82 23.30
CA CYS A 60 -11.45 11.11 23.77
C CYS A 60 -12.38 12.12 24.44
N ASP A 61 -13.61 12.29 23.95
CA ASP A 61 -14.55 13.32 24.44
C ASP A 61 -14.93 13.11 25.93
N ASP A 62 -14.86 11.88 26.42
CA ASP A 62 -15.28 11.49 27.77
C ASP A 62 -14.16 11.50 28.82
N SER A 63 -12.90 11.74 28.43
CA SER A 63 -11.77 11.78 29.37
C SER A 63 -10.77 12.87 29.00
N ALA A 64 -10.06 13.45 29.99
CA ALA A 64 -8.96 14.38 29.74
C ALA A 64 -7.72 13.70 29.08
N THR A 65 -7.90 12.51 28.49
CA THR A 65 -6.84 11.65 27.98
C THR A 65 -6.95 11.53 26.46
N ALA A 66 -5.83 11.66 25.77
CA ALA A 66 -5.75 11.53 24.32
C ALA A 66 -5.34 10.10 23.91
N GLU A 67 -5.74 9.68 22.71
CA GLU A 67 -5.17 8.49 22.07
C GLU A 67 -3.66 8.65 21.88
N ARG A 68 -2.93 7.54 22.00
CA ARG A 68 -1.47 7.51 21.85
C ARG A 68 -1.06 6.46 20.83
N ILE A 69 0.03 6.74 20.12
CA ILE A 69 0.69 5.76 19.26
C ILE A 69 1.69 5.03 20.15
N SER A 70 1.54 3.70 20.28
CA SER A 70 2.41 2.88 21.11
C SER A 70 2.24 1.40 20.76
N LEU A 71 3.32 0.65 20.93
CA LEU A 71 3.35 -0.79 20.87
C LEU A 71 3.05 -1.43 22.23
N GLU A 72 1.83 -1.92 22.43
CA GLU A 72 1.62 -3.01 23.40
C GLU A 72 1.32 -4.30 22.64
N LYS A 73 2.35 -5.15 22.52
CA LYS A 73 2.28 -6.45 21.85
C LYS A 73 1.24 -7.38 22.49
N GLU A 74 0.92 -7.19 23.78
CA GLU A 74 -0.03 -8.02 24.53
C GLU A 74 -1.49 -7.59 24.37
N ALA A 75 -1.76 -6.31 24.06
CA ALA A 75 -3.12 -5.77 23.96
C ALA A 75 -3.77 -6.00 22.58
N CYS A 76 -2.98 -6.27 21.55
CA CYS A 76 -3.45 -6.39 20.17
C CYS A 76 -3.46 -7.87 19.73
N THR A 77 -4.58 -8.56 19.95
CA THR A 77 -4.71 -10.01 19.70
C THR A 77 -4.83 -10.41 18.22
N THR A 78 -5.00 -9.47 17.30
CA THR A 78 -5.29 -9.78 15.89
C THR A 78 -4.37 -9.03 14.94
N GLY A 79 -3.23 -9.63 14.56
CA GLY A 79 -2.32 -9.14 13.52
C GLY A 79 -0.87 -9.44 13.86
N ASN A 80 0.03 -9.22 12.90
CA ASN A 80 1.46 -9.46 13.10
C ASN A 80 2.20 -8.13 13.38
N PRO A 81 2.80 -7.95 14.58
CA PRO A 81 3.59 -6.76 14.91
C PRO A 81 5.02 -6.81 14.37
N GLN A 82 5.41 -7.82 13.59
CA GLN A 82 6.79 -8.00 13.13
C GLN A 82 7.32 -6.82 12.29
N ALA A 83 6.45 -6.09 11.61
CA ALA A 83 6.84 -4.94 10.79
C ALA A 83 6.93 -3.62 11.58
N MET A 84 6.51 -3.58 12.85
CA MET A 84 6.48 -2.37 13.68
C MET A 84 7.81 -2.12 14.39
N ASP A 85 8.14 -0.85 14.50
CA ASP A 85 9.23 -0.29 15.30
C ASP A 85 8.74 0.08 16.71
N ASP A 86 9.67 0.31 17.62
CA ASP A 86 9.43 0.54 19.06
C ASP A 86 8.49 1.73 19.36
N ASP A 87 8.30 2.63 18.40
CA ASP A 87 7.45 3.80 18.48
C ASP A 87 5.96 3.54 18.19
N GLY A 88 5.58 2.35 17.71
CA GLY A 88 4.20 2.10 17.28
C GLY A 88 3.95 2.30 15.79
N ILE A 89 4.98 2.45 14.95
CA ILE A 89 4.86 2.68 13.50
C ILE A 89 5.65 1.62 12.73
N ALA A 90 5.20 1.23 11.54
CA ALA A 90 5.92 0.30 10.69
C ALA A 90 7.29 0.84 10.22
N TYR A 91 8.32 -0.01 10.25
CA TYR A 91 9.67 0.36 9.83
C TYR A 91 9.75 0.64 8.31
N PRO A 92 10.36 1.75 7.88
CA PRO A 92 10.48 2.08 6.46
C PRO A 92 11.35 1.05 5.72
N GLY A 93 10.77 0.34 4.76
CA GLY A 93 11.47 -0.67 3.95
C GLY A 93 11.30 -2.10 4.45
N GLN A 94 10.58 -2.34 5.55
CA GLN A 94 10.14 -3.71 5.86
C GLN A 94 9.08 -4.18 4.86
N PRO A 95 9.12 -5.46 4.44
CA PRO A 95 8.05 -6.03 3.63
C PRO A 95 6.77 -6.15 4.47
N ILE A 96 5.71 -5.49 4.02
CA ILE A 96 4.39 -5.52 4.66
C ILE A 96 3.50 -6.49 3.90
N ARG A 97 2.80 -7.35 4.63
CA ARG A 97 1.80 -8.29 4.12
C ARG A 97 0.40 -7.89 4.57
N GLN A 98 -0.60 -8.46 3.91
CA GLN A 98 -1.98 -8.27 4.30
C GLN A 98 -2.20 -8.72 5.75
N GLY A 99 -2.77 -7.83 6.56
CA GLY A 99 -3.04 -8.08 7.98
C GLY A 99 -1.92 -7.67 8.95
N ASP A 100 -0.76 -7.22 8.44
CA ASP A 100 0.30 -6.66 9.26
C ASP A 100 -0.09 -5.28 9.80
N PHE A 101 0.46 -4.93 10.96
CA PHE A 101 0.22 -3.62 11.58
C PHE A 101 1.07 -2.52 10.93
N LEU A 102 0.40 -1.44 10.54
CA LEU A 102 1.05 -0.22 10.05
C LEU A 102 1.24 0.80 11.17
N VAL A 103 0.22 0.99 12.02
CA VAL A 103 0.25 1.93 13.15
C VAL A 103 -0.52 1.32 14.32
N GLY A 104 0.11 1.27 15.49
CA GLY A 104 -0.50 0.85 16.75
C GLY A 104 -1.13 2.05 17.46
N VAL A 105 -2.46 2.17 17.40
CA VAL A 105 -3.19 3.22 18.12
C VAL A 105 -3.80 2.64 19.39
N GLN A 106 -3.60 3.34 20.50
CA GLN A 106 -4.15 3.00 21.80
C GLN A 106 -5.13 4.06 22.28
N THR A 107 -6.34 3.62 22.62
CA THR A 107 -7.36 4.45 23.27
C THR A 107 -7.35 4.16 24.78
N PRO A 108 -7.05 5.14 25.65
CA PRO A 108 -7.14 4.95 27.10
C PRO A 108 -8.60 4.77 27.52
N LEU A 109 -8.87 3.84 28.45
CA LEU A 109 -10.17 3.71 29.10
C LEU A 109 -10.15 4.46 30.45
N ILE A 110 -11.32 4.69 31.05
CA ILE A 110 -11.47 5.40 32.33
C ILE A 110 -10.86 4.57 33.49
N THR A 111 -10.85 3.24 33.34
CA THR A 111 -10.08 2.31 34.16
C THR A 111 -8.64 2.24 33.59
N SER A 112 -7.64 1.82 34.37
CA SER A 112 -6.21 1.69 33.97
C SER A 112 -5.92 0.72 32.80
N GLU A 113 -6.91 0.41 31.98
CA GLU A 113 -6.86 -0.44 30.81
C GLU A 113 -6.77 0.39 29.52
N HIS A 114 -6.13 -0.16 28.50
CA HIS A 114 -5.97 0.48 27.20
C HIS A 114 -6.57 -0.40 26.10
N ARG A 115 -7.37 0.19 25.19
CA ARG A 115 -7.91 -0.51 24.02
C ARG A 115 -6.99 -0.31 22.84
N CYS A 116 -6.50 -1.41 22.26
CA CYS A 116 -5.74 -1.37 21.01
C CYS A 116 -6.67 -1.31 19.79
N LYS A 117 -6.47 -0.33 18.90
CA LYS A 117 -7.12 -0.19 17.59
C LYS A 117 -6.05 -0.04 16.50
N PRO A 118 -5.39 -1.12 16.09
CA PRO A 118 -4.28 -1.02 15.15
C PRO A 118 -4.79 -0.78 13.73
N LEU A 119 -4.12 0.11 13.00
CA LEU A 119 -4.28 0.24 11.55
C LEU A 119 -3.56 -0.94 10.90
N LYS A 120 -4.31 -1.77 10.16
CA LYS A 120 -3.79 -2.94 9.46
C LYS A 120 -3.76 -2.69 7.98
N HIS A 121 -2.69 -3.17 7.34
CA HIS A 121 -2.61 -3.15 5.90
C HIS A 121 -3.71 -4.03 5.29
N LYS A 122 -4.62 -3.38 4.57
CA LYS A 122 -5.59 -4.05 3.70
C LYS A 122 -4.85 -4.20 2.38
N GLY A 123 -4.51 -5.44 2.00
CA GLY A 123 -3.70 -5.73 0.81
C GLY A 123 -4.18 -5.00 -0.46
N PRO A 124 -3.43 -5.08 -1.57
CA PRO A 124 -3.83 -4.45 -2.82
C PRO A 124 -5.25 -4.88 -3.20
N VAL A 125 -6.14 -3.89 -3.39
CA VAL A 125 -7.53 -4.06 -3.87
C VAL A 125 -7.52 -4.28 -5.37
#